data_AF-A0A124FXZ9-F1
#
_entry.id   AF-A0A124FXZ9-F1
#
_cell.length_a   1.000
_cell.length_b   1.000
_cell.length_c   1.000
_cell.angle_alpha   90.00
_cell.angle_beta   90.00
_cell.angle_gamma   90.00
#
_symmetry.space_group_name_H-M   'P 1'
#
loop_
_entity.id
_entity.type
_entity.pdbx_description
1 polymer ?
#
loop_
_entity_poly.entity_id
_entity_poly.type
_entity_poly.pdbx_seq_one_letter_code
_entity_poly.pdbx_strand_id
1 'polypeptide(L)' 'MSTIRAIKAREILDSQGLPTIQIFLWIDDGRSVVVSVPNEFAYENEKAVALKDNDDQEYNGKGVKNSV' A
#
# COMPACT_ATOMS: atom_id res chain seq x y z
N MET A 1 -16.10 -13.48 -17.39
CA MET A 1 -15.09 -14.08 -16.48
C MET A 1 -14.54 -12.98 -15.61
N SER A 2 -14.25 -13.26 -14.34
CA SER A 2 -13.75 -12.29 -13.36
C SER A 2 -12.26 -12.49 -13.04
N THR A 3 -11.45 -12.72 -14.08
CA THR A 3 -10.00 -12.93 -13.94
C THR A 3 -9.28 -11.60 -13.73
N ILE A 4 -8.26 -11.63 -12.87
CA ILE A 4 -7.38 -10.48 -12.64
C ILE A 4 -6.54 -10.27 -13.91
N ARG A 5 -6.69 -9.10 -14.51
CA ARG A 5 -5.95 -8.70 -15.72
C ARG A 5 -4.59 -8.10 -15.38
N ALA A 6 -4.58 -7.19 -14.41
CA ALA A 6 -3.38 -6.47 -14.00
C ALA A 6 -3.54 -5.91 -12.60
N ILE A 7 -2.41 -5.81 -11.89
CA ILE A 7 -2.28 -5.13 -10.61
C ILE A 7 -1.09 -4.19 -10.71
N LYS A 8 -1.24 -2.94 -10.27
CA LYS A 8 -0.13 -1.99 -10.12
C LYS A 8 -0.23 -1.30 -8.77
N ALA A 9 0.90 -1.04 -8.15
CA ALA A 9 0.98 -0.29 -6.91
C ALA A 9 1.74 1.03 -7.10
N ARG A 10 1.53 1.98 -6.19
CA ARG A 10 2.37 3.16 -6.01
C ARG A 10 2.38 3.61 -4.55
N GLU A 11 3.44 4.28 -4.15
CA GLU A 11 3.50 5.00 -2.88
C GLU A 11 2.66 6.28 -2.96
N ILE A 12 1.86 6.54 -1.92
CA ILE A 12 1.09 7.76 -1.70
C ILE A 12 1.26 8.20 -0.24
N LEU A 13 0.77 9.39 0.11
CA LEU A 13 0.70 9.85 1.50
C LEU A 13 -0.71 9.65 2.07
N ASP A 14 -0.78 9.19 3.32
CA ASP A 14 -2.04 9.10 4.08
C ASP A 14 -2.46 10.46 4.68
N SER A 15 -3.53 10.47 5.48
CA SER A 15 -4.04 11.67 6.13
C SER A 15 -3.08 12.30 7.16
N GLN A 16 -2.05 11.58 7.60
CA GLN A 16 -1.02 12.04 8.53
C GLN A 16 0.27 12.43 7.79
N GLY A 17 0.28 12.36 6.46
CA GLY A 17 1.48 12.61 5.66
C GLY A 17 2.49 11.47 5.71
N LEU A 18 2.09 10.26 6.13
CA LEU A 18 2.94 9.08 6.18
C LEU A 18 2.82 8.27 4.88
N PRO A 19 3.93 7.72 4.35
CA PRO A 19 3.86 6.86 3.17
C PRO A 19 2.99 5.62 3.41
N THR A 20 2.16 5.32 2.42
CA THR A 20 1.35 4.11 2.32
C THR A 20 1.16 3.70 0.85
N ILE A 21 0.60 2.52 0.61
CA ILE A 21 0.46 1.93 -0.71
C ILE A 21 -0.95 2.20 -1.26
N GLN A 22 -1.03 2.53 -2.53
CA GLN A 22 -2.26 2.50 -3.32
C GLN A 22 -2.15 1.48 -4.45
N ILE A 23 -3.19 0.67 -4.62
CA ILE A 23 -3.27 -0.40 -5.60
C ILE A 23 -4.34 -0.07 -6.63
N PHE A 24 -4.00 -0.28 -7.89
CA PHE A 24 -4.89 -0.28 -9.04
C PHE A 24 -5.06 -1.73 -9.50
N LEU A 25 -6.29 -2.21 -9.55
CA LEU A 25 -6.64 -3.55 -10.01
C LEU A 25 -7.58 -3.45 -11.20
N TRP A 26 -7.27 -4.18 -12.27
CA TRP A 26 -8.10 -4.31 -13.47
C TRP A 26 -8.57 -5.75 -13.62
N ILE A 27 -9.84 -5.94 -13.97
CA ILE A 27 -10.47 -7.24 -14.24
C ILE A 27 -10.73 -7.34 -15.75
N ASP A 28 -10.64 -8.53 -16.32
CA ASP A 28 -10.86 -8.76 -17.76
C ASP A 28 -12.27 -8.39 -18.25
N ASP A 29 -13.25 -8.29 -17.35
CA ASP A 29 -14.60 -7.81 -17.65
C ASP A 29 -14.75 -6.28 -17.70
N GLY A 30 -13.63 -5.55 -17.65
CA GLY A 30 -13.58 -4.10 -17.81
C GLY A 30 -13.73 -3.30 -16.51
N ARG A 31 -14.00 -3.97 -15.38
CA ARG A 31 -14.03 -3.30 -14.07
C ARG A 31 -12.62 -2.94 -13.60
N SER A 32 -12.53 -1.83 -12.87
CA SER A 32 -11.31 -1.41 -12.19
C SER A 32 -11.62 -0.93 -10.78
N VAL A 33 -10.70 -1.16 -9.85
CA VAL A 33 -10.79 -0.65 -8.49
C VAL A 33 -9.47 -0.02 -8.07
N VAL A 34 -9.57 1.03 -7.28
CA VAL A 34 -8.43 1.68 -6.63
C VAL A 34 -8.65 1.59 -5.13
N VAL A 35 -7.66 1.05 -4.42
CA VAL A 35 -7.71 0.89 -2.96
C VAL A 35 -6.41 1.43 -2.37
N SER A 36 -6.50 2.15 -1.26
CA SER A 36 -5.36 2.57 -0.47
C SER A 36 -5.36 1.84 0.86
N VAL A 37 -4.19 1.41 1.33
CA VAL A 37 -4.06 0.72 2.62
C VAL A 37 -3.88 1.77 3.71
N PRO A 38 -4.63 1.73 4.83
CA PRO A 38 -4.38 2.63 5.94
C PRO A 38 -3.07 2.26 6.64
N ASN A 39 -2.31 3.24 7.13
CA ASN A 39 -1.24 2.94 8.09
C ASN A 39 -1.87 2.41 9.38
N GLU A 40 -1.33 1.33 9.90
CA GLU A 40 -1.87 0.66 11.09
C GLU A 40 -1.68 1.53 12.35
N PHE A 41 -2.71 1.52 13.20
CA PHE A 41 -2.58 1.98 14.58
C PHE A 41 -2.27 0.76 15.44
N ALA A 42 -1.06 0.73 16.00
CA ALA A 42 -0.52 -0.40 16.76
C ALA A 42 -1.29 -0.62 18.07
N TYR A 43 -2.35 -1.41 18.02
CA TYR A 43 -2.93 -2.06 19.18
C TYR A 43 -2.95 -3.57 18.92
N GLU A 44 -2.16 -4.28 19.72
CA GLU A 44 -2.04 -5.74 19.89
C GLU A 44 -0.98 -6.47 19.06
N ASN A 45 -0.25 -7.35 19.78
CA ASN A 45 1.08 -7.87 19.46
C ASN A 45 1.08 -9.08 18.50
N GLU A 46 -0.01 -9.32 17.77
CA GLU A 46 -0.17 -10.50 16.89
C GLU A 46 -0.79 -10.14 15.53
N LYS A 47 -0.54 -8.95 15.02
CA LYS A 47 -1.04 -8.51 13.71
C LYS A 47 0.05 -8.61 12.64
N ALA A 48 -0.39 -8.90 11.41
CA ALA A 48 0.45 -8.71 10.24
C ALA A 48 0.91 -7.25 10.22
N VAL A 49 2.20 -7.03 10.05
CA VAL A 49 2.80 -5.69 10.08
C VAL A 49 3.05 -5.20 8.67
N ALA A 50 2.77 -3.92 8.44
CA ALA A 50 3.12 -3.26 7.19
C ALA A 50 4.65 -3.27 6.96
N LEU A 51 5.08 -3.65 5.75
CA LEU A 51 6.48 -3.59 5.35
C LEU A 51 6.90 -2.13 5.14
N LYS A 52 8.00 -1.74 5.79
CA LYS A 52 8.62 -0.41 5.71
C LYS A 52 10.06 -0.52 5.20
N ASP A 53 10.52 0.51 4.51
CA ASP A 53 11.82 0.51 3.86
C ASP A 53 12.99 0.67 4.83
N ASN A 54 12.78 1.29 6.00
CA ASN A 54 13.82 1.60 6.98
C ASN A 54 15.01 2.40 6.40
N ASP A 55 14.79 3.15 5.32
CA ASP A 55 15.72 4.16 4.82
C ASP A 55 15.46 5.49 5.52
N ASP A 56 16.34 5.87 6.46
CA ASP A 56 16.21 7.12 7.21
C ASP A 56 16.27 8.37 6.34
N GLN A 57 16.81 8.29 5.11
CA GLN A 57 16.83 9.42 4.18
C GLN A 57 15.45 9.71 3.58
N GLU A 58 14.52 8.75 3.63
CA GLU A 58 13.18 8.87 3.06
C GLU A 58 12.11 8.66 4.12
N TYR A 59 11.38 9.73 4.43
CA TYR A 59 10.28 9.71 5.42
C TYR A 59 10.68 9.13 6.79
N ASN A 60 11.94 9.26 7.20
CA ASN A 60 12.50 8.70 8.44
C ASN A 60 12.27 7.19 8.55
N GLY A 61 12.59 6.44 7.49
CA GLY A 61 12.45 4.98 7.45
C GLY A 61 11.04 4.47 7.19
N LYS A 62 10.05 5.36 7.03
CA LYS A 62 8.63 5.00 6.87
C LYS A 62 8.17 4.83 5.42
N GLY A 63 9.10 4.95 4.46
CA GLY A 63 8.86 4.63 3.05
C GLY A 63 8.30 3.22 2.85
N VAL A 64 7.58 3.02 1.75
CA VAL A 64 6.94 1.73 1.41
C VAL A 64 7.29 1.26 0.00
N LYS A 65 8.39 1.72 -0.60
CA LYS A 65 8.82 1.34 -1.96
C LYS A 65 9.04 -0.16 -2.11
N ASN A 66 9.55 -0.85 -1.09
CA ASN A 66 9.68 -2.32 -1.12
C ASN A 66 8.33 -3.04 -1.09
N SER A 67 7.23 -2.33 -0.81
CA SER A 67 5.87 -2.85 -0.84
C SER A 67 5.13 -2.52 -2.14
N VAL A 68 5.80 -1.85 -3.09
CA VAL A 68 5.28 -1.43 -4.41
C VAL A 68 5.86 -2.35 -5.49
#